data_AF-A0A8T7I2W5-F1
#
_entry.id   AF-A0A8T7I2W5-F1
#
_cell.length_a   1.000
_cell.length_b   1.000
_cell.length_c   1.000
_cell.angle_alpha   90.00
_cell.angle_beta   90.00
_cell.angle_gamma   90.00
#
_symmetry.space_group_name_H-M   'P 1'
#
loop_
_entity.id
_entity.type
_entity.pdbx_description
1 polymer ?
#
loop_
_entity_poly.entity_id
_entity_poly.type
_entity_poly.pdbx_seq_one_letter_code
_entity_poly.pdbx_strand_id
1 'polypeptide(L)'
;MTSFKTIAVFCCLVLSGCDINSSDEFGSDRELEESEKNLLLFKQTYQSGLIDLCRDDRACEALINKHFSRCLNDKLALQLLSAEQEDATELSIQLTDQTMACIERAKSKDNTSE
;
A
#
# COMPACT_ATOMS: atom_id res chain seq x y z
N MET A 1 5.62 -19.48 -8.45
CA MET A 1 5.65 -18.00 -8.45
C MET A 1 4.26 -17.52 -8.11
N THR A 2 3.99 -17.19 -6.84
CA THR A 2 2.76 -16.49 -6.45
C THR A 2 2.88 -15.07 -7.01
N SER A 3 2.04 -14.74 -7.97
CA SER A 3 2.09 -13.46 -8.69
C SER A 3 1.68 -12.34 -7.73
N PHE A 4 2.56 -11.35 -7.50
CA PHE A 4 2.26 -10.14 -6.71
C PHE A 4 1.00 -9.39 -7.20
N LYS A 5 0.57 -9.64 -8.44
CA LYS A 5 -0.74 -9.24 -8.99
C LYS A 5 -1.93 -9.60 -8.10
N THR A 6 -1.86 -10.66 -7.29
CA THR A 6 -2.97 -11.06 -6.41
C THR A 6 -3.15 -10.11 -5.21
N ILE A 7 -2.08 -9.43 -4.75
CA ILE A 7 -2.20 -8.44 -3.65
C ILE A 7 -3.01 -7.23 -4.10
N ALA A 8 -2.78 -6.77 -5.33
CA ALA A 8 -3.48 -5.63 -5.91
C ALA A 8 -5.02 -5.80 -5.85
N VAL A 9 -5.48 -7.02 -6.15
CA VAL A 9 -6.91 -7.38 -6.09
C VAL A 9 -7.42 -7.43 -4.65
N PHE A 10 -6.60 -7.86 -3.69
CA PHE A 10 -6.98 -7.90 -2.27
C PHE A 10 -7.14 -6.49 -1.66
N CYS A 11 -6.26 -5.55 -2.00
CA CYS A 11 -6.40 -4.15 -1.55
C CYS A 11 -7.66 -3.47 -2.12
N CYS A 12 -8.03 -3.75 -3.38
CA CYS A 12 -9.26 -3.23 -3.97
C CYS A 12 -10.53 -3.80 -3.30
N LEU A 13 -10.52 -5.08 -2.88
CA LEU A 13 -11.67 -5.71 -2.22
C LEU A 13 -11.92 -5.18 -0.81
N VAL A 14 -10.88 -4.84 -0.04
CA VAL A 14 -11.03 -4.24 1.30
C VAL A 14 -11.65 -2.85 1.21
N LEU A 15 -11.33 -2.07 0.17
CA LEU A 15 -11.91 -0.74 -0.06
C LEU A 15 -13.36 -0.80 -0.54
N SER A 16 -13.73 -1.86 -1.28
CA SER A 16 -15.11 -2.09 -1.74
C SER A 16 -16.06 -2.52 -0.61
N GLY A 17 -15.53 -2.85 0.58
CA GLY A 17 -16.30 -3.21 1.78
C GLY A 17 -16.59 -2.04 2.71
N CYS A 18 -16.05 -0.85 2.44
CA CYS A 18 -16.47 0.38 3.10
C CYS A 18 -17.62 0.98 2.27
N ASP A 19 -18.86 0.62 2.63
CA ASP A 19 -20.05 1.40 2.29
C ASP A 19 -19.76 2.87 2.66
N ILE A 20 -19.47 3.70 1.66
CA ILE A 20 -19.41 5.16 1.78
C ILE A 20 -20.85 5.59 2.00
N ASN A 21 -21.26 5.57 3.27
CA ASN A 21 -22.58 6.00 3.68
C ASN A 21 -22.76 7.46 3.25
N SER A 22 -23.75 7.66 2.38
CA SER A 22 -24.22 8.93 1.85
C SER A 22 -24.59 9.94 2.94
N SER A 23 -24.41 11.23 2.60
CA SER A 23 -24.92 12.44 3.28
C SER A 23 -24.04 12.93 4.44
N ASP A 24 -23.66 14.20 4.59
CA ASP A 24 -24.42 15.45 4.37
C ASP A 24 -23.46 16.67 4.48
N GLU A 25 -23.94 17.87 4.09
CA GLU A 25 -23.23 19.14 3.83
C GLU A 25 -22.42 19.76 5.01
N PHE A 26 -21.26 19.18 5.37
CA PHE A 26 -20.24 19.81 6.26
C PHE A 26 -18.82 19.41 5.81
N GLY A 27 -18.48 19.69 4.55
CA GLY A 27 -17.40 19.01 3.81
C GLY A 27 -16.07 19.75 3.69
N SER A 28 -15.23 19.78 4.73
CA SER A 28 -13.80 20.04 4.51
C SER A 28 -12.89 19.42 5.58
N ASP A 29 -13.23 19.53 6.86
CA ASP A 29 -12.39 18.95 7.93
C ASP A 29 -12.65 17.45 8.12
N ARG A 30 -13.91 17.02 7.96
CA ARG A 30 -14.32 15.63 8.13
C ARG A 30 -13.80 14.71 7.02
N GLU A 31 -13.81 15.20 5.79
CA GLU A 31 -13.28 14.48 4.61
C GLU A 31 -11.76 14.34 4.66
N LEU A 32 -11.06 15.33 5.24
CA LEU A 32 -9.61 15.26 5.45
C LEU A 32 -9.26 14.19 6.51
N GLU A 33 -9.95 14.21 7.64
CA GLU A 33 -9.77 13.21 8.71
C GLU A 33 -10.09 11.77 8.24
N GLU A 34 -11.12 11.61 7.41
CA GLU A 34 -11.50 10.31 6.87
C GLU A 34 -10.47 9.82 5.84
N SER A 35 -9.97 10.71 4.99
CA SER A 35 -8.90 10.39 4.04
C SER A 35 -7.61 9.98 4.72
N GLU A 36 -7.23 10.63 5.82
CA GLU A 36 -6.04 10.27 6.61
C GLU A 36 -6.21 8.90 7.30
N LYS A 37 -7.40 8.60 7.83
CA LYS A 37 -7.73 7.29 8.40
C LYS A 37 -7.70 6.18 7.35
N ASN A 38 -8.27 6.43 6.17
CA ASN A 38 -8.27 5.48 5.06
C ASN A 38 -6.86 5.20 4.55
N LEU A 39 -6.01 6.23 4.46
CA LEU A 39 -4.61 6.06 4.09
C LEU A 39 -3.83 5.24 5.14
N LEU A 40 -4.07 5.47 6.44
CA LEU A 40 -3.43 4.71 7.50
C LEU A 40 -3.83 3.22 7.44
N LEU A 41 -5.11 2.93 7.28
CA LEU A 41 -5.62 1.56 7.17
C LEU A 41 -5.09 0.86 5.92
N PHE A 42 -5.05 1.57 4.79
CA PHE A 42 -4.45 1.09 3.55
C PHE A 42 -2.98 0.71 3.76
N LYS A 43 -2.19 1.59 4.37
CA LYS A 43 -0.76 1.35 4.67
C LYS A 43 -0.57 0.07 5.48
N GLN A 44 -1.34 -0.10 6.55
CA GLN A 44 -1.25 -1.28 7.41
C GLN A 44 -1.61 -2.56 6.66
N THR A 45 -2.73 -2.54 5.93
CA THR A 45 -3.20 -3.70 5.15
C THR A 45 -2.20 -4.08 4.07
N TYR A 46 -1.67 -3.07 3.38
CA TYR A 46 -0.73 -3.27 2.30
C TYR A 46 0.63 -3.79 2.82
N GLN A 47 1.12 -3.25 3.92
CA GLN A 47 2.33 -3.75 4.58
C GLN A 47 2.16 -5.21 5.02
N SER A 48 1.04 -5.54 5.66
CA SER A 48 0.73 -6.91 6.09
C SER A 48 0.69 -7.86 4.89
N GLY A 49 0.02 -7.49 3.81
CA GLY A 49 -0.06 -8.32 2.60
C GLY A 49 1.30 -8.56 1.94
N LEU A 50 2.20 -7.57 1.98
CA LEU A 50 3.58 -7.75 1.50
C LEU A 50 4.38 -8.69 2.41
N ILE A 51 4.21 -8.58 3.73
CA ILE A 51 4.85 -9.48 4.71
C ILE A 51 4.35 -10.91 4.55
N ASP A 52 3.05 -11.11 4.35
CA ASP A 52 2.47 -12.45 4.15
C ASP A 52 3.08 -13.15 2.92
N LEU A 53 3.47 -12.40 1.88
CA LEU A 53 4.18 -12.96 0.74
C LEU A 53 5.60 -13.41 1.02
N CYS A 54 6.25 -12.88 2.06
CA CYS A 54 7.56 -13.36 2.51
C CYS A 54 7.47 -14.78 3.10
N ARG A 55 6.27 -15.26 3.46
CA ARG A 55 6.07 -16.56 4.13
C ARG A 55 6.98 -16.66 5.37
N ASP A 56 7.90 -17.60 5.40
CA ASP A 56 8.82 -17.84 6.52
C ASP A 56 10.17 -17.11 6.39
N ASP A 57 10.37 -16.29 5.34
CA ASP A 57 11.62 -15.53 5.14
C ASP A 57 11.66 -14.31 6.06
N ARG A 58 12.30 -14.48 7.23
CA ARG A 58 12.50 -13.42 8.22
C ARG A 58 13.34 -12.25 7.69
N ALA A 59 14.24 -12.47 6.74
CA ALA A 59 15.04 -11.39 6.17
C ALA A 59 14.18 -10.51 5.24
N CYS A 60 13.27 -11.13 4.48
CA CYS A 60 12.26 -10.44 3.68
C CYS A 60 11.33 -9.61 4.58
N GLU A 61 10.78 -10.21 5.65
CA GLU A 61 9.93 -9.50 6.61
C GLU A 61 10.65 -8.30 7.25
N ALA A 62 11.89 -8.50 7.71
CA ALA A 62 12.69 -7.46 8.34
C ALA A 62 12.96 -6.29 7.38
N LEU A 63 13.19 -6.57 6.10
CA LEU A 63 13.39 -5.53 5.09
C LEU A 63 12.12 -4.72 4.83
N ILE A 64 10.97 -5.37 4.74
CA ILE A 64 9.68 -4.68 4.57
C ILE A 64 9.43 -3.80 5.80
N ASN A 65 9.51 -4.37 7.01
CA ASN A 65 9.29 -3.60 8.25
C ASN A 65 10.24 -2.40 8.39
N LYS A 66 11.49 -2.53 7.98
CA LYS A 66 12.50 -1.46 8.07
C LYS A 66 12.28 -0.35 7.03
N HIS A 67 11.82 -0.68 5.83
CA HIS A 67 11.85 0.25 4.69
C HIS A 67 10.49 0.65 4.15
N PHE A 68 9.40 -0.05 4.49
CA PHE A 68 8.07 0.15 3.93
C PHE A 68 7.61 1.61 3.99
N SER A 69 7.57 2.23 5.18
CA SER A 69 7.06 3.60 5.33
C SER A 69 7.85 4.65 4.55
N ARG A 70 9.13 4.39 4.25
CA ARG A 70 9.97 5.26 3.43
C ARG A 70 9.78 5.00 1.93
N CYS A 71 9.49 3.77 1.57
CA CYS A 71 9.41 3.31 0.19
C CYS A 71 8.00 3.39 -0.40
N LEU A 72 6.97 3.43 0.44
CA LEU A 72 5.61 3.62 0.00
C LEU A 72 5.41 5.05 -0.51
N ASN A 73 4.79 5.17 -1.70
CA ASN A 73 4.43 6.45 -2.27
C ASN A 73 3.00 6.83 -1.83
N ASP A 74 2.89 7.63 -0.77
CA ASP A 74 1.62 8.08 -0.21
C ASP A 74 0.71 8.76 -1.23
N LYS A 75 1.28 9.51 -2.19
CA LYS A 75 0.49 10.18 -3.22
C LYS A 75 -0.15 9.17 -4.16
N LEU A 76 0.59 8.14 -4.55
CA LEU A 76 0.08 7.09 -5.43
C LEU A 76 -0.92 6.17 -4.68
N ALA A 77 -0.70 5.95 -3.39
CA ALA A 77 -1.65 5.25 -2.51
C ALA A 77 -2.98 6.02 -2.38
N LEU A 78 -2.93 7.34 -2.20
CA LEU A 78 -4.12 8.19 -2.19
C LEU A 78 -4.85 8.17 -3.55
N GLN A 79 -4.11 8.22 -4.66
CA GLN A 79 -4.72 8.09 -5.99
C GLN A 79 -5.41 6.74 -6.16
N LEU A 80 -4.79 5.66 -5.69
CA LEU A 80 -5.38 4.33 -5.71
C LEU A 80 -6.66 4.24 -4.86
N LEU A 81 -6.68 4.89 -3.70
CA LEU A 81 -7.86 4.95 -2.81
C LEU A 81 -9.05 5.68 -3.45
N SER A 82 -8.80 6.62 -4.35
CA SER A 82 -9.81 7.40 -5.05
C SER A 82 -10.05 6.95 -6.50
N ALA A 83 -9.38 5.91 -6.97
CA ALA A 83 -9.46 5.44 -8.34
C ALA A 83 -10.67 4.55 -8.59
N GLU A 84 -11.25 4.66 -9.79
CA GLU A 84 -12.23 3.70 -10.26
C GLU A 84 -11.58 2.34 -10.54
N GLN A 85 -12.38 1.27 -10.54
CA GLN A 85 -11.89 -0.12 -10.52
C GLN A 85 -10.93 -0.48 -11.68
N GLU A 86 -11.13 0.12 -12.85
CA GLU A 86 -10.29 -0.09 -14.03
C GLU A 86 -8.88 0.52 -13.86
N ASP A 87 -8.81 1.76 -13.35
CA ASP A 87 -7.55 2.49 -13.10
C ASP A 87 -6.81 1.98 -11.84
N ALA A 88 -7.57 1.48 -10.86
CA ALA A 88 -7.02 0.98 -9.60
C ALA A 88 -6.05 -0.20 -9.81
N THR A 89 -6.28 -1.03 -10.81
CA THR A 89 -5.39 -2.17 -11.11
C THR A 89 -4.01 -1.70 -11.55
N GLU A 90 -3.96 -0.72 -12.46
CA GLU A 90 -2.68 -0.19 -12.96
C GLU A 90 -1.93 0.58 -11.87
N LEU A 91 -2.64 1.44 -11.13
CA LEU A 91 -2.08 2.19 -10.01
C LEU A 91 -1.51 1.26 -8.93
N SER A 92 -2.19 0.14 -8.65
CA SER A 92 -1.73 -0.84 -7.67
C SER A 92 -0.47 -1.57 -8.13
N ILE A 93 -0.37 -1.93 -9.41
CA ILE A 93 0.86 -2.51 -9.98
C ILE A 93 2.02 -1.51 -9.87
N GLN A 94 1.79 -0.25 -10.27
CA GLN A 94 2.81 0.79 -10.17
C GLN A 94 3.26 1.03 -8.72
N LEU A 95 2.32 1.07 -7.77
CA LEU A 95 2.62 1.20 -6.34
C LEU A 95 3.50 0.06 -5.84
N THR A 96 3.18 -1.16 -6.25
CA THR A 96 3.92 -2.37 -5.88
C THR A 96 5.33 -2.34 -6.42
N ASP A 97 5.50 -2.09 -7.72
CA ASP A 97 6.80 -2.07 -8.36
C ASP A 97 7.71 -0.98 -7.76
N GLN A 98 7.16 0.22 -7.51
CA GLN A 98 7.93 1.32 -6.89
C GLN A 98 8.35 0.98 -5.45
N THR A 99 7.42 0.45 -4.66
CA THR A 99 7.68 0.12 -3.25
C THR A 99 8.74 -0.96 -3.15
N MET A 100 8.62 -2.05 -3.92
CA MET A 100 9.57 -3.16 -3.89
C MET A 100 10.93 -2.78 -4.44
N ALA A 101 10.99 -2.04 -5.57
CA ALA A 101 12.27 -1.56 -6.11
C ALA A 101 13.01 -0.65 -5.12
N CYS A 102 12.28 0.16 -4.35
CA CYS A 102 12.87 0.98 -3.29
C CYS A 102 13.42 0.12 -2.15
N ILE A 103 12.67 -0.89 -1.68
CA ILE A 103 13.10 -1.80 -0.61
C ILE A 103 14.34 -2.58 -1.02
N GLU A 104 14.39 -3.10 -2.24
CA GLU A 104 15.55 -3.81 -2.78
C GLU A 104 16.79 -2.91 -2.88
N ARG A 105 16.63 -1.67 -3.36
CA ARG A 105 17.74 -0.69 -3.39
C ARG A 105 18.24 -0.35 -1.99
N ALA A 106 17.33 -0.27 -1.01
CA ALA A 106 17.70 0.00 0.38
C ALA A 106 18.51 -1.16 0.97
N LYS A 107 18.14 -2.41 0.67
CA LYS A 107 18.92 -3.61 1.01
C LYS A 107 20.35 -3.52 0.48
N SER A 108 20.55 -3.16 -0.79
CA SER A 108 21.89 -3.05 -1.38
C SER A 108 22.76 -1.99 -0.70
N LYS A 109 22.18 -0.86 -0.28
CA LYS A 109 22.92 0.22 0.40
C LYS A 109 23.34 -0.15 1.82
N ASP A 110 22.51 -0.89 2.56
CA ASP A 110 22.84 -1.37 3.91
C ASP A 110 24.04 -2.35 3.87
N ASN A 111 24.16 -3.18 2.83
CA ASN A 111 25.26 -4.14 2.66
C ASN A 111 26.57 -3.54 2.09
N THR A 112 26.59 -2.27 1.69
CA THR A 112 27.79 -1.61 1.13
C THR A 112 28.47 -0.69 2.15
N SER A 113 28.04 -0.70 3.42
CA SER A 113 28.61 0.12 4.50
C SER A 113 29.52 -0.66 5.46
N GLU A 114 29.97 -1.86 5.07
CA GLU A 114 31.03 -2.64 5.75
C GLU A 114 32.40 -2.46 5.08
#